data_AF-A0A1C6A9H0-F1
#
_entry.id   AF-A0A1C6A9H0-F1
#
_cell.length_a   1.000
_cell.length_b   1.000
_cell.length_c   1.000
_cell.angle_alpha   90.00
_cell.angle_beta   90.00
_cell.angle_gamma   90.00
#
_symmetry.space_group_name_H-M   'P 1'
#
loop_
_entity.id
_entity.type
_entity.pdbx_description
1 polymer ?
#
loop_
_entity_poly.entity_id
_entity_poly.type
_entity_poly.pdbx_seq_one_letter_code
_entity_poly.pdbx_strand_id
1 'polypeptide(L)'
;MKKKAIFSLVILVLVMAAGTLYCVMGQTTFDNAFQGYDIELPAIPTDSFTVVRQGTFPGFSDTPVTFDEGQNYRELLTALRGQDYLPFPSLPGAPDGGIAVYYLSGCTPECMAYWDGTFLWLPASAPGRWNRFLPLPPHSLGEHLEKISAGQTP
;
A
#
# COMPACT_ATOMS: atom_id res chain seq x y z
N MET A 1 5.69 -38.86 -27.20
CA MET A 1 5.85 -37.48 -27.70
C MET A 1 4.64 -36.58 -27.41
N LYS A 2 3.38 -37.05 -27.52
CA LYS A 2 2.16 -36.25 -27.23
C LYS A 2 2.11 -35.54 -25.86
N LYS A 3 2.50 -36.19 -24.75
CA LYS A 3 2.48 -35.58 -23.41
C LYS A 3 3.39 -34.34 -23.29
N LYS A 4 4.57 -34.36 -23.92
CA LYS A 4 5.53 -33.23 -23.90
C LYS A 4 5.01 -32.03 -24.72
N ALA A 5 4.35 -32.31 -25.85
CA ALA A 5 3.71 -31.28 -26.67
C ALA A 5 2.52 -30.63 -25.96
N ILE A 6 1.68 -31.41 -25.27
CA ILE A 6 0.58 -30.88 -24.46
C ILE A 6 1.11 -30.02 -23.31
N PHE A 7 2.15 -30.48 -22.60
CA PHE A 7 2.76 -29.71 -21.52
C PHE A 7 3.33 -28.37 -22.01
N SER A 8 4.03 -28.38 -23.16
CA SER A 8 4.56 -27.17 -23.79
C SER A 8 3.46 -26.21 -24.23
N LEU A 9 2.34 -26.73 -24.75
CA LEU A 9 1.20 -25.91 -25.15
C LEU A 9 0.52 -25.26 -23.94
N VAL A 10 0.37 -26.01 -22.84
CA VAL A 10 -0.21 -25.50 -21.58
C VAL A 10 0.66 -24.38 -21.01
N ILE A 11 1.99 -24.56 -21.01
CA ILE A 11 2.92 -23.51 -20.57
C ILE A 11 2.80 -22.27 -21.46
N LEU A 12 2.74 -22.44 -22.78
CA LEU A 12 2.60 -21.31 -23.71
C LEU A 12 1.30 -20.54 -23.46
N VAL A 13 0.18 -21.23 -23.26
CA VAL A 13 -1.12 -20.62 -22.94
C VAL A 13 -1.05 -19.87 -21.61
N LEU A 14 -0.41 -20.43 -20.58
CA LEU A 14 -0.20 -19.76 -19.30
C LEU A 14 0.64 -18.50 -19.44
N VAL A 15 1.72 -18.53 -20.21
CA VAL A 15 2.58 -17.36 -20.47
C VAL A 15 1.82 -16.28 -21.22
N MET A 16 1.05 -16.65 -22.25
CA MET A 16 0.21 -15.70 -22.99
C MET A 16 -0.88 -15.12 -22.10
N ALA A 17 -1.54 -15.92 -21.26
CA ALA A 17 -2.54 -15.46 -20.31
C ALA A 17 -1.94 -14.49 -19.27
N ALA A 18 -0.77 -14.81 -18.72
CA ALA A 18 -0.04 -13.94 -17.79
C ALA A 18 0.39 -12.63 -18.46
N GLY A 19 0.92 -12.68 -19.69
CA GLY A 19 1.30 -11.50 -20.47
C GLY A 19 0.10 -10.63 -20.83
N THR A 20 -1.03 -11.25 -21.18
CA THR A 20 -2.28 -10.51 -21.46
C THR A 20 -2.82 -9.87 -20.18
N LEU A 21 -2.78 -10.58 -19.05
CA LEU A 21 -3.17 -10.03 -17.75
C LEU A 21 -2.29 -8.85 -17.34
N TYR A 22 -0.96 -8.95 -17.53
CA TYR A 22 -0.02 -7.85 -17.31
C TYR A 22 -0.36 -6.61 -18.17
N CYS A 23 -0.68 -6.81 -19.45
CA CYS A 23 -1.08 -5.72 -20.35
C CYS A 23 -2.45 -5.12 -20.00
N VAL A 24 -3.40 -5.93 -19.51
CA VAL A 24 -4.78 -5.49 -19.22
C VAL A 24 -4.90 -4.80 -17.88
N MET A 25 -4.10 -5.19 -16.88
CA MET A 25 -4.23 -4.63 -15.53
C MET A 25 -3.77 -3.17 -15.44
N GLY A 26 -2.89 -2.73 -16.34
CA GLY A 26 -2.44 -1.34 -16.42
C GLY A 26 -1.62 -0.94 -15.19
N GLN A 27 -0.54 -0.19 -15.40
CA GLN A 27 0.16 0.43 -14.28
C GLN A 27 -0.70 1.59 -13.76
N THR A 28 -0.71 1.78 -12.44
CA THR A 28 -1.35 2.92 -11.80
C THR A 28 -0.37 3.61 -10.86
N THR A 29 -0.53 4.92 -10.70
CA THR A 29 0.17 5.69 -9.68
C THR A 29 -0.56 5.59 -8.35
N PHE A 30 0.12 5.95 -7.26
CA PHE A 30 -0.50 6.03 -5.94
C PHE A 30 -1.72 6.95 -5.92
N ASP A 31 -1.63 8.15 -6.49
CA ASP A 31 -2.72 9.14 -6.44
C ASP A 31 -3.99 8.66 -7.18
N ASN A 32 -3.85 7.79 -8.19
CA ASN A 32 -4.98 7.18 -8.89
C ASN A 32 -5.54 5.96 -8.14
N ALA A 33 -4.68 5.21 -7.44
CA ALA A 33 -5.06 4.01 -6.70
C ALA A 33 -5.69 4.33 -5.34
N PHE A 34 -5.28 5.43 -4.72
CA PHE A 34 -5.71 5.85 -3.40
C PHE A 34 -7.14 6.40 -3.43
N GLN A 35 -8.04 5.75 -2.69
CA GLN A 35 -9.47 6.08 -2.69
C GLN A 35 -9.97 6.64 -1.36
N GLY A 36 -9.13 6.65 -0.32
CA GLY A 36 -9.50 7.15 1.00
C GLY A 36 -8.81 6.39 2.13
N TYR A 37 -9.40 6.51 3.32
CA TYR A 37 -8.94 5.88 4.55
C TYR A 37 -10.00 4.90 5.04
N ASP A 38 -9.60 3.94 5.86
CA ASP A 38 -10.53 3.03 6.53
C ASP A 38 -10.16 2.82 8.00
N ILE A 39 -11.15 2.60 8.84
CA ILE A 39 -10.95 2.24 10.25
C ILE A 39 -10.71 0.73 10.36
N GLU A 40 -11.33 -0.07 9.48
CA GLU A 40 -11.19 -1.52 9.48
C GLU A 40 -9.91 -1.94 8.75
N LEU A 41 -9.00 -2.57 9.49
CA LEU A 41 -7.74 -3.05 8.96
C LEU A 41 -7.91 -4.28 8.05
N PRO A 42 -7.06 -4.46 7.03
CA PRO A 42 -7.11 -5.63 6.18
C PRO A 42 -6.54 -6.90 6.84
N ALA A 43 -5.71 -6.72 7.88
CA ALA A 43 -5.03 -7.77 8.64
C ALA A 43 -4.48 -7.19 9.96
N ILE A 44 -3.95 -8.04 10.85
CA ILE A 44 -3.32 -7.64 12.10
C ILE A 44 -1.86 -7.20 11.84
N PRO A 45 -1.49 -5.92 12.05
CA PRO A 45 -0.12 -5.46 11.86
C PRO A 45 0.80 -5.91 12.99
N THR A 46 2.08 -6.11 12.69
CA THR A 46 3.14 -6.21 13.71
C THR A 46 3.67 -4.84 14.08
N ASP A 47 3.82 -3.95 13.11
CA ASP A 47 4.25 -2.57 13.31
C ASP A 47 3.20 -1.59 12.81
N SER A 48 3.18 -0.40 13.40
CA SER A 48 2.38 0.68 12.85
C SER A 48 2.98 2.03 13.18
N PHE A 49 2.71 3.00 12.33
CA PHE A 49 3.12 4.37 12.56
C PHE A 49 2.03 5.32 12.10
N THR A 50 1.99 6.50 12.73
CA THR A 50 1.00 7.53 12.42
C THR A 50 1.69 8.70 11.75
N VAL A 51 1.05 9.23 10.71
CA VAL A 51 1.50 10.40 9.97
C VAL A 51 0.50 11.54 10.09
N VAL A 52 1.02 12.75 10.20
CA VAL A 52 0.25 13.98 10.27
C VAL A 52 0.67 14.93 9.16
N ARG A 53 -0.30 15.60 8.54
CA ARG A 53 -0.05 16.55 7.46
C ARG A 53 0.17 17.95 8.01
N GLN A 54 1.16 18.65 7.49
CA GLN A 54 1.38 20.06 7.82
C GLN A 54 0.08 20.88 7.67
N GLY A 55 -0.18 21.74 8.65
CA GLY A 55 -1.37 22.61 8.67
C GLY A 55 -2.65 21.94 9.16
N THR A 56 -2.63 20.65 9.51
CA THR A 56 -3.76 20.00 10.18
C THR A 56 -3.70 20.18 11.69
N PHE A 57 -4.83 19.91 12.35
CA PHE A 57 -5.03 20.04 13.79
C PHE A 57 -5.40 18.66 14.35
N PRO A 58 -4.43 17.74 14.53
CA PRO A 58 -4.69 16.40 15.03
C PRO A 58 -5.15 16.42 16.50
N GLY A 59 -6.04 15.50 16.85
CA GLY A 59 -6.64 15.40 18.18
C GLY A 59 -7.48 16.63 18.54
N PHE A 60 -7.06 17.29 19.61
CA PHE A 60 -7.59 18.55 20.12
C PHE A 60 -6.54 19.67 20.09
N SER A 61 -5.53 19.55 19.23
CA SER A 61 -4.47 20.56 19.14
C SER A 61 -5.03 21.87 18.58
N ASP A 62 -4.83 22.97 19.29
CA ASP A 62 -5.10 24.33 18.79
C ASP A 62 -3.97 24.87 17.91
N THR A 63 -2.82 24.18 17.91
CA THR A 63 -1.67 24.53 17.07
C THR A 63 -1.63 23.62 15.84
N PRO A 64 -1.45 24.21 14.63
CA PRO A 64 -1.32 23.41 13.42
C PRO A 64 0.01 22.67 13.40
N VAL A 65 0.01 21.49 12.81
CA VAL A 65 1.24 20.71 12.56
C VAL A 65 2.22 21.53 11.73
N THR A 66 3.43 21.68 12.25
CA THR A 66 4.51 22.43 11.63
C THR A 66 5.11 21.69 10.44
N PHE A 67 6.03 22.35 9.72
CA PHE A 67 6.74 21.71 8.62
C PHE A 67 7.55 20.50 9.12
N ASP A 68 8.31 20.64 10.21
CA ASP A 68 9.19 19.57 10.69
C ASP A 68 8.38 18.38 11.24
N GLU A 69 7.30 18.64 11.99
CA GLU A 69 6.40 17.57 12.47
C GLU A 69 5.74 16.80 11.32
N GLY A 70 5.42 17.48 10.21
CA GLY A 70 4.85 16.86 9.01
C GLY A 70 5.86 16.15 8.11
N GLN A 71 7.15 16.04 8.50
CA GLN A 71 8.19 15.44 7.67
C GLN A 71 7.89 14.00 7.27
N ASN A 72 7.50 13.16 8.23
CA ASN A 72 7.21 11.74 7.98
C ASN A 72 6.07 11.56 6.96
N TYR A 73 5.05 12.42 6.97
CA TYR A 73 3.98 12.40 5.98
C TYR A 73 4.49 12.73 4.57
N ARG A 74 5.39 13.71 4.44
CA ARG A 74 5.98 14.07 3.14
C ARG A 74 6.92 12.97 2.62
N GLU A 75 7.73 12.38 3.49
CA GLU A 75 8.61 11.27 3.15
C GLU A 75 7.80 10.05 2.70
N LEU A 76 6.75 9.70 3.44
CA LEU A 76 5.81 8.64 3.07
C LEU A 76 5.19 8.90 1.69
N LEU A 77 4.62 10.09 1.45
CA LEU A 77 4.01 10.40 0.16
C LEU A 77 5.03 10.38 -0.98
N THR A 78 6.28 10.80 -0.72
CA THR A 78 7.35 10.73 -1.71
C THR A 78 7.67 9.27 -2.06
N ALA A 79 7.76 8.39 -1.05
CA ALA A 79 7.99 6.96 -1.26
C ALA A 79 6.82 6.30 -2.02
N LEU A 80 5.57 6.63 -1.65
CA LEU A 80 4.39 6.06 -2.29
C LEU A 80 4.22 6.55 -3.73
N ARG A 81 4.42 7.84 -4.00
CA ARG A 81 4.29 8.44 -5.34
C ARG A 81 5.48 8.20 -6.26
N GLY A 82 6.64 7.84 -5.70
CA GLY A 82 7.83 7.51 -6.47
C GLY A 82 7.75 6.15 -7.19
N GLN A 83 6.65 5.42 -7.04
CA GLN A 83 6.46 4.08 -7.58
C GLN A 83 5.22 4.00 -8.47
N ASP A 84 5.32 3.12 -9.47
CA ASP A 84 4.16 2.60 -10.18
C ASP A 84 3.71 1.30 -9.53
N TYR A 85 2.41 1.03 -9.63
CA TYR A 85 1.77 -0.11 -9.01
C TYR A 85 1.02 -0.93 -10.04
N LEU A 86 1.12 -2.26 -9.92
CA LEU A 86 0.27 -3.18 -10.66
C LEU A 86 -0.88 -3.64 -9.75
N PRO A 87 -2.16 -3.42 -10.10
CA PRO A 87 -3.27 -3.92 -9.32
C PRO A 87 -3.30 -5.45 -9.38
N PHE A 88 -3.61 -6.10 -8.26
CA PHE A 88 -3.80 -7.54 -8.15
C PHE A 88 -5.15 -7.87 -7.52
N PRO A 89 -5.75 -9.04 -7.81
CA PRO A 89 -6.95 -9.48 -7.12
C PRO A 89 -6.71 -9.56 -5.61
N SER A 90 -7.62 -9.08 -4.77
CA SER A 90 -7.45 -9.05 -3.31
C SER A 90 -7.67 -10.40 -2.60
N LEU A 91 -7.63 -11.53 -3.34
CA LEU A 91 -7.81 -12.87 -2.79
C LEU A 91 -6.50 -13.69 -2.91
N PRO A 92 -6.06 -14.36 -1.82
CA PRO A 92 -6.57 -14.24 -0.44
C PRO A 92 -6.34 -12.83 0.12
N GLY A 93 -7.05 -12.48 1.20
CA GLY A 93 -6.90 -11.19 1.89
C GLY A 93 -5.48 -10.94 2.42
N ALA A 94 -5.25 -9.77 3.00
CA ALA A 94 -3.91 -9.42 3.49
C ALA A 94 -3.46 -10.39 4.59
N PRO A 95 -2.18 -10.79 4.60
CA PRO A 95 -1.63 -11.58 5.68
C PRO A 95 -1.32 -10.70 6.90
N ASP A 96 -1.38 -11.28 8.09
CA ASP A 96 -0.92 -10.64 9.32
C ASP A 96 0.60 -10.41 9.31
N GLY A 97 1.06 -9.46 10.12
CA GLY A 97 2.48 -9.23 10.39
C GLY A 97 3.13 -8.08 9.61
N GLY A 98 2.34 -7.31 8.87
CA GLY A 98 2.80 -6.16 8.10
C GLY A 98 2.85 -4.86 8.91
N ILE A 99 3.04 -3.75 8.18
CA ILE A 99 3.12 -2.39 8.72
C ILE A 99 1.83 -1.64 8.37
N ALA A 100 1.08 -1.21 9.39
CA ALA A 100 -0.07 -0.33 9.19
C ALA A 100 0.35 1.15 9.24
N VAL A 101 -0.12 1.92 8.27
CA VAL A 101 0.16 3.35 8.15
C VAL A 101 -1.13 4.11 8.43
N TYR A 102 -1.14 4.85 9.53
CA TYR A 102 -2.30 5.65 9.94
C TYR A 102 -2.12 7.11 9.56
N TYR A 103 -3.18 7.73 9.08
CA TYR A 103 -3.28 9.17 8.93
C TYR A 103 -4.13 9.74 10.06
N LEU A 104 -3.58 10.74 10.77
CA LEU A 104 -4.31 11.42 11.84
C LEU A 104 -4.78 12.79 11.35
N SER A 105 -6.09 12.89 11.11
CA SER A 105 -6.79 14.14 10.86
C SER A 105 -7.96 14.26 11.83
N GLY A 106 -7.88 15.22 12.76
CA GLY A 106 -8.81 15.27 13.89
C GLY A 106 -8.52 14.18 14.92
N CYS A 107 -9.55 13.63 15.57
CA CYS A 107 -9.40 12.83 16.79
C CYS A 107 -9.08 11.35 16.60
N THR A 108 -9.43 10.77 15.45
CA THR A 108 -9.31 9.32 15.22
C THR A 108 -8.31 9.06 14.10
N PRO A 109 -7.23 8.30 14.35
CA PRO A 109 -6.36 7.84 13.28
C PRO A 109 -7.13 6.88 12.35
N GLU A 110 -7.02 7.09 11.05
CA GLU A 110 -7.62 6.21 10.04
C GLU A 110 -6.50 5.52 9.25
N CYS A 111 -6.67 4.23 8.93
CA CYS A 111 -5.67 3.48 8.18
C CYS A 111 -5.66 3.95 6.72
N MET A 112 -4.51 4.43 6.28
CA MET A 112 -4.26 4.94 4.93
C MET A 112 -3.73 3.85 4.01
N ALA A 113 -2.88 2.98 4.55
CA ALA A 113 -2.18 1.95 3.80
C ALA A 113 -1.73 0.83 4.74
N TYR A 114 -1.63 -0.38 4.19
CA TYR A 114 -1.02 -1.51 4.88
C TYR A 114 0.03 -2.16 3.97
N TRP A 115 1.23 -2.34 4.48
CA TRP A 115 2.33 -2.98 3.78
C TRP A 115 2.56 -4.38 4.33
N ASP A 116 2.38 -5.41 3.51
CA ASP A 116 2.49 -6.81 3.96
C ASP A 116 3.88 -7.44 3.77
N GLY A 117 4.86 -6.63 3.34
CA GLY A 117 6.21 -7.10 2.97
C GLY A 117 6.40 -7.37 1.48
N THR A 118 5.32 -7.45 0.69
CA THR A 118 5.38 -7.66 -0.77
C THR A 118 4.40 -6.75 -1.53
N PHE A 119 3.18 -6.61 -1.04
CA PHE A 119 2.10 -5.84 -1.61
C PHE A 119 1.73 -4.67 -0.71
N LEU A 120 1.38 -3.57 -1.38
CA LEU A 120 0.72 -2.43 -0.78
C LEU A 120 -0.79 -2.66 -0.84
N TRP A 121 -1.45 -2.58 0.31
CA TRP A 121 -2.88 -2.65 0.44
C TRP A 121 -3.43 -1.26 0.70
N LEU A 122 -4.39 -0.83 -0.12
CA LEU A 122 -5.07 0.47 0.03
C LEU A 122 -6.57 0.25 0.23
N PRO A 123 -7.23 1.10 1.04
CA PRO A 123 -8.68 1.09 1.16
C PRO A 123 -9.35 1.22 -0.21
N ALA A 124 -10.37 0.41 -0.44
CA ALA A 124 -11.28 0.59 -1.57
C ALA A 124 -12.40 1.58 -1.20
N SER A 125 -13.15 2.04 -2.19
CA SER A 125 -14.28 2.96 -1.98
C SER A 125 -15.39 2.41 -1.08
N ALA A 126 -15.43 1.09 -0.88
CA ALA A 126 -16.40 0.44 0.01
C ALA A 126 -15.70 0.10 1.35
N PRO A 127 -16.29 0.46 2.50
CA PRO A 127 -15.73 0.17 3.81
C PRO A 127 -15.42 -1.32 4.02
N GLY A 128 -14.32 -1.61 4.70
CA GLY A 128 -13.83 -2.96 4.98
C GLY A 128 -13.26 -3.68 3.77
N ARG A 129 -13.25 -3.06 2.58
CA ARG A 129 -12.64 -3.64 1.36
C ARG A 129 -11.30 -3.01 1.07
N TRP A 130 -10.36 -3.87 0.70
CA TRP A 130 -8.99 -3.47 0.43
C TRP A 130 -8.55 -3.94 -0.96
N ASN A 131 -7.86 -3.06 -1.67
CA ASN A 131 -7.27 -3.32 -2.98
C ASN A 131 -5.79 -3.65 -2.80
N ARG A 132 -5.34 -4.69 -3.50
CA ARG A 132 -3.96 -5.17 -3.45
C ARG A 132 -3.17 -4.61 -4.63
N PHE A 133 -1.99 -4.09 -4.36
CA PHE A 133 -1.10 -3.50 -5.36
C PHE A 133 0.32 -4.03 -5.20
N LEU A 134 0.93 -4.45 -6.30
CA LEU A 134 2.35 -4.81 -6.34
C LEU A 134 3.16 -3.56 -6.73
N PRO A 135 4.02 -3.02 -5.85
CA PRO A 135 4.94 -1.95 -6.22
C PRO A 135 5.96 -2.49 -7.24
N LEU A 136 6.09 -1.78 -8.36
CA LEU A 136 7.06 -2.11 -9.39
C LEU A 136 8.44 -1.55 -9.05
N PRO A 137 9.53 -2.07 -9.64
CA PRO A 137 10.86 -1.56 -9.41
C PRO A 137 10.96 -0.05 -9.68
N PRO A 138 11.79 0.69 -8.92
CA PRO A 138 12.83 0.20 -8.00
C PRO A 138 12.29 -0.13 -6.60
N HIS A 139 12.50 -1.36 -6.10
CA HIS A 139 11.89 -1.95 -4.89
C HIS A 139 12.29 -1.34 -3.52
N SER A 140 12.28 -0.03 -3.35
CA SER A 140 12.67 0.63 -2.10
C SER A 140 11.50 0.93 -1.16
N LEU A 141 10.25 0.60 -1.53
CA LEU A 141 9.07 1.00 -0.74
C LEU A 141 9.12 0.40 0.68
N GLY A 142 9.38 -0.90 0.81
CA GLY A 142 9.48 -1.58 2.12
C GLY A 142 10.54 -0.94 3.01
N GLU A 143 11.76 -0.74 2.48
CA GLU A 143 12.87 -0.11 3.22
C GLU A 143 12.53 1.31 3.71
N HIS A 144 11.81 2.10 2.89
CA HIS A 144 11.38 3.44 3.30
C HIS A 144 10.33 3.38 4.42
N LEU A 145 9.36 2.45 4.32
CA LEU A 145 8.32 2.28 5.34
C LEU A 145 8.92 1.79 6.66
N GLU A 146 9.83 0.82 6.62
CA GLU A 146 10.56 0.32 7.78
C GLU A 146 11.39 1.44 8.44
N LYS A 147 12.08 2.26 7.64
CA LYS A 147 12.84 3.40 8.17
C LYS A 147 11.95 4.44 8.86
N ILE A 148 10.80 4.77 8.28
CA ILE A 148 9.85 5.70 8.90
C ILE A 148 9.29 5.09 10.20
N SER A 149 8.91 3.81 10.17
CA SER A 149 8.41 3.10 11.34
C SER A 149 9.44 3.06 12.47
N ALA A 150 10.69 2.74 12.17
CA ALA A 150 11.79 2.68 13.15
C ALA A 150 12.17 4.05 13.73
N GLY A 151 12.01 5.13 12.95
CA GLY A 151 12.24 6.50 13.40
C GLY A 151 11.17 7.04 14.36
N GLN A 152 10.03 6.37 14.47
CA GLN A 152 8.96 6.67 15.42
C GLN A 152 9.07 5.71 16.62
N THR A 153 10.13 5.87 17.43
CA THR A 153 10.21 5.17 18.71
C THR A 153 9.13 5.75 19.65
N PRO A 154 8.35 4.92 20.39
CA PRO A 154 7.31 5.41 21.30
C PRO A 154 7.84 6.28 22.44
#